data_AF-A0A660MFM9-F1
#
_entry.id   AF-A0A660MFM9-F1
#
_cell.length_a   1.000
_cell.length_b   1.000
_cell.length_c   1.000
_cell.angle_alpha   90.00
_cell.angle_beta   90.00
_cell.angle_gamma   90.00
#
_symmetry.space_group_name_H-M   'P 1'
#
loop_
_entity.id
_entity.type
_entity.pdbx_description
1 polymer ?
#
loop_
_entity_poly.entity_id
_entity_poly.type
_entity_poly.pdbx_seq_one_letter_code
_entity_poly.pdbx_strand_id
1 'polypeptide(L)'
;MNDIKDNFDKLLRAIRYLFKGGNLLYWVLLAVVLCINGFHDYQQAEIANKIFADAGVSPDCSITDPKCFDAMLDVSKATSGNIGFFLLQMAAGFLLACKMFDGIMRISEGLEEEPVPYAPVTLVPFLTPLKYLVGMIIIGIALLPLWLLGGPHAWLYPFLLVTWFFAPAMIMNLIGNDSIGSMISPGGWIQVIRNMGIGNYLSILLFPLITLIGIGFVLGFIVGIIAGITHSPMLVVFMIAVIQAFATALTYLYIGYFMREKESQELSEAEQRALYEADTYRMDEEEKKQFAQDLLAVDVLMQEGGFREAETLLLNYTSMHRDIGQYFPAYRILYEFYQVHHRYEELPALEQRLIEAAVHGNERCYLCVRKAVENIALDDIARLPADWIKPLARMAGEHHDYNTVLALTRNFAQRHKGHKDILENYYFAARALDKTGKRDQALHLLAQLISHYPDHPKTAQIRHSYELLQKQANPKPEQGA
;
A
#
# COMPACT_ATOMS: atom_id res chain seq x y z
N MET A 1 -7.13 23.37 -0.34
CA MET A 1 -6.37 24.27 -1.23
C MET A 1 -5.05 23.66 -1.68
N ASN A 2 -4.35 22.88 -0.83
CA ASN A 2 -3.15 22.13 -1.21
C ASN A 2 -3.41 21.05 -2.28
N ASP A 3 -4.51 20.28 -2.18
CA ASP A 3 -4.79 19.19 -3.14
C ASP A 3 -5.10 19.66 -4.56
N ILE A 4 -5.74 20.82 -4.71
CA ILE A 4 -6.04 21.41 -6.03
C ILE A 4 -4.76 21.83 -6.73
N LYS A 5 -3.83 22.43 -5.98
CA LYS A 5 -2.52 22.82 -6.49
C LYS A 5 -1.70 21.61 -6.90
N ASP A 6 -1.68 20.57 -6.07
CA ASP A 6 -0.99 19.30 -6.36
C ASP A 6 -1.54 18.62 -7.63
N ASN A 7 -2.86 18.55 -7.79
CA ASN A 7 -3.47 17.97 -8.98
C ASN A 7 -3.20 18.77 -10.27
N PHE A 8 -3.08 20.09 -10.15
CA PHE A 8 -2.68 20.96 -11.27
C PHE A 8 -1.20 20.77 -11.62
N ASP A 9 -0.33 20.61 -10.62
CA ASP A 9 1.09 20.32 -10.83
C ASP A 9 1.30 18.96 -11.51
N LYS A 10 0.55 17.92 -11.12
CA LYS A 10 0.50 16.62 -11.81
C LYS A 10 0.08 16.75 -13.27
N LEU A 11 -0.92 17.60 -13.55
CA LEU A 11 -1.36 17.87 -14.92
C LEU A 11 -0.26 18.53 -15.75
N LEU A 12 0.38 19.58 -15.23
CA LEU A 12 1.48 20.25 -15.92
C LEU A 12 2.64 19.30 -16.21
N ARG A 13 2.95 18.41 -15.27
CA ARG A 13 3.95 17.35 -15.45
C ARG A 13 3.55 16.39 -16.56
N ALA A 14 2.31 15.91 -16.57
CA ALA A 14 1.80 15.02 -17.63
C ALA A 14 1.88 15.68 -19.03
N ILE A 15 1.53 16.97 -19.13
CA ILE A 15 1.67 17.73 -20.38
C ILE A 15 3.14 17.78 -20.81
N ARG A 16 4.07 18.12 -19.90
CA ARG A 16 5.51 18.14 -20.23
C ARG A 16 6.02 16.76 -20.65
N TYR A 17 5.56 15.70 -19.99
CA TYR A 17 5.96 14.33 -20.29
C TYR A 17 5.48 13.86 -21.68
N LEU A 18 4.32 14.33 -22.15
CA LEU A 18 3.83 14.07 -23.51
C LEU A 18 4.73 14.61 -24.62
N PHE A 19 5.42 15.73 -24.38
CA PHE A 19 6.31 16.35 -25.35
C PHE A 19 7.72 15.74 -25.35
N LYS A 20 7.99 14.73 -24.51
CA LYS A 20 9.23 13.94 -24.59
C LYS A 20 9.21 13.04 -25.84
N GLY A 21 10.38 12.84 -26.44
CA GLY A 21 10.55 12.31 -27.81
C GLY A 21 9.69 11.09 -28.15
N GLY A 22 9.79 10.00 -27.38
CA GLY A 22 8.99 8.80 -27.63
C GLY A 22 7.48 9.06 -27.56
N ASN A 23 6.99 9.74 -26.53
CA ASN A 23 5.55 10.05 -26.40
C ASN A 23 5.05 10.94 -27.53
N LEU A 24 5.81 11.97 -27.88
CA LEU A 24 5.52 12.90 -28.96
C LEU A 24 5.33 12.19 -30.30
N LEU A 25 6.20 11.23 -30.61
CA LEU A 25 6.12 10.45 -31.83
C LEU A 25 4.79 9.71 -31.96
N TYR A 26 4.35 9.00 -30.91
CA TYR A 26 3.16 8.14 -31.00
C TYR A 26 1.84 8.93 -31.01
N TRP A 27 1.72 10.02 -30.25
CA TRP A 27 0.48 10.80 -30.31
C TRP A 27 0.40 11.64 -31.59
N VAL A 28 1.52 12.11 -32.15
CA VAL A 28 1.55 12.76 -33.48
C VAL A 28 1.24 11.76 -34.58
N LEU A 29 1.74 10.52 -34.49
CA LEU A 29 1.39 9.45 -35.43
C LEU A 29 -0.12 9.21 -35.45
N LEU A 30 -0.77 9.13 -34.27
CA LEU A 30 -2.21 9.03 -34.19
C LEU A 30 -2.91 10.26 -34.80
N ALA A 31 -2.43 11.48 -34.51
CA ALA A 31 -2.98 12.70 -35.08
C ALA A 31 -2.97 12.68 -36.61
N VAL A 32 -1.85 12.27 -37.23
CA VAL A 32 -1.73 12.14 -38.69
C VAL A 32 -2.75 11.15 -39.25
N VAL A 33 -2.92 9.99 -38.62
CA VAL A 33 -3.90 8.98 -39.05
C VAL A 33 -5.33 9.50 -38.89
N LEU A 34 -5.64 10.19 -37.79
CA LEU A 34 -6.95 10.82 -37.58
C LEU A 34 -7.20 11.94 -38.60
N CYS A 35 -6.18 12.70 -39.00
CA CYS A 35 -6.32 13.71 -40.07
C CYS A 35 -6.66 13.07 -41.41
N ILE A 36 -6.00 11.96 -41.77
CA ILE A 36 -6.27 11.24 -43.01
C ILE A 36 -7.70 10.69 -43.01
N ASN A 37 -8.12 10.10 -41.89
CA ASN A 37 -9.49 9.57 -41.75
C ASN A 37 -10.53 10.69 -41.77
N GLY A 38 -10.33 11.77 -41.01
CA GLY A 38 -11.23 12.91 -41.01
C GLY A 38 -11.33 13.59 -42.37
N PHE A 39 -10.23 13.64 -43.14
CA PHE A 39 -10.25 14.14 -44.52
C PHE A 39 -11.11 13.26 -45.42
N HIS A 40 -10.96 11.93 -45.29
CA HIS A 40 -11.76 10.98 -46.04
C HIS A 40 -13.25 11.09 -45.69
N ASP A 41 -13.58 11.13 -44.40
CA ASP A 41 -14.95 11.27 -43.91
C ASP A 41 -15.58 12.58 -44.38
N TYR A 42 -14.81 13.68 -44.38
CA TYR A 42 -15.25 14.96 -44.93
C TYR A 42 -15.58 14.86 -46.43
N GLN A 43 -14.72 14.23 -47.23
CA GLN A 43 -14.99 14.03 -48.66
C GLN A 43 -16.23 13.17 -48.90
N GLN A 44 -16.42 12.12 -48.10
CA GLN A 44 -17.63 11.29 -48.20
C GLN A 44 -18.88 12.07 -47.83
N ALA A 45 -18.83 12.90 -46.79
CA ALA A 45 -19.93 13.77 -46.40
C ALA A 45 -20.28 14.80 -47.49
N GLU A 46 -19.28 15.36 -48.18
CA GLU A 46 -19.50 16.28 -49.30
C GLU A 46 -20.18 15.61 -50.50
N ILE A 47 -19.73 14.39 -50.86
CA ILE A 47 -20.36 13.57 -51.90
C ILE A 47 -21.80 13.24 -51.52
N ALA A 48 -22.03 12.81 -50.28
CA ALA A 48 -23.37 12.49 -49.78
C ALA A 48 -24.29 13.71 -49.82
N ASN A 49 -23.85 14.85 -49.29
CA ASN A 49 -24.61 16.10 -49.31
C ASN A 49 -24.97 16.55 -50.72
N LYS A 50 -24.06 16.37 -51.68
CA LYS A 50 -24.34 16.68 -53.09
C LYS A 50 -25.42 15.77 -53.67
N ILE A 51 -25.35 14.47 -53.43
CA ILE A 51 -26.36 13.50 -53.91
C ILE A 51 -27.74 13.80 -53.31
N PHE A 52 -27.80 14.10 -52.01
CA PHE A 52 -29.06 14.50 -51.37
C PHE A 52 -29.62 15.82 -51.95
N ALA A 53 -28.76 16.81 -52.18
CA ALA A 53 -29.14 18.08 -52.79
C ALA A 53 -29.65 17.90 -54.22
N ASP A 54 -28.97 17.08 -55.04
CA ASP A 54 -29.37 16.77 -56.43
C ASP A 54 -30.71 16.01 -56.47
N ALA A 55 -31.00 15.18 -55.47
CA ALA A 55 -32.28 14.50 -55.30
C ALA A 55 -33.39 15.38 -54.67
N GLY A 56 -33.07 16.60 -54.24
CA GLY A 56 -34.01 17.55 -53.64
C GLY A 56 -34.55 17.11 -52.27
N VAL A 57 -33.80 16.28 -51.54
CA VAL A 57 -34.17 15.73 -50.24
C VAL A 57 -33.15 16.13 -49.17
N SER A 58 -33.59 16.26 -47.91
CA SER A 58 -32.69 16.51 -46.77
C SER A 58 -31.86 15.26 -46.46
N PRO A 59 -30.60 15.37 -45.99
CA PRO A 59 -29.84 14.22 -45.47
C PRO A 59 -30.57 13.46 -44.33
N ASP A 60 -31.42 14.16 -43.58
CA ASP A 60 -32.23 13.60 -42.49
C ASP A 60 -33.61 13.08 -42.97
N CYS A 61 -33.79 12.86 -44.27
CA CYS A 61 -35.04 12.36 -44.82
C CYS A 61 -35.39 10.96 -44.28
N SER A 62 -36.69 10.66 -44.18
CA SER A 62 -37.13 9.34 -43.72
C SER A 62 -36.80 8.28 -44.76
N ILE A 63 -36.20 7.18 -44.33
CA ILE A 63 -35.90 5.99 -45.16
C ILE A 63 -37.16 5.38 -45.81
N THR A 64 -38.34 5.73 -45.31
CA THR A 64 -39.63 5.32 -45.89
C THR A 64 -40.05 6.13 -47.10
N ASP A 65 -39.41 7.28 -47.36
CA ASP A 65 -39.59 8.05 -48.60
C ASP A 65 -38.77 7.40 -49.71
N PRO A 66 -39.39 6.95 -50.81
CA PRO A 66 -38.68 6.33 -51.93
C PRO A 66 -37.54 7.18 -52.49
N LYS A 67 -37.70 8.51 -52.54
CA LYS A 67 -36.63 9.41 -53.04
C LYS A 67 -35.44 9.47 -52.09
N CYS A 68 -35.73 9.44 -50.79
CA CYS A 68 -34.70 9.39 -49.76
C CYS A 68 -33.94 8.06 -49.81
N PHE A 69 -34.68 6.96 -49.97
CA PHE A 69 -34.11 5.63 -50.10
C PHE A 69 -33.17 5.53 -51.32
N ASP A 70 -33.62 6.02 -52.49
CA ASP A 70 -32.81 6.03 -53.70
C ASP A 70 -31.54 6.90 -53.53
N ALA A 71 -31.68 8.09 -52.94
CA ALA A 71 -30.54 8.97 -52.65
C ALA A 71 -29.53 8.29 -51.71
N MET A 72 -29.98 7.65 -50.62
CA MET A 72 -29.11 6.89 -49.71
C MET A 72 -28.40 5.74 -50.41
N LEU A 73 -29.09 5.05 -51.32
CA LEU A 73 -28.53 3.92 -52.06
C LEU A 73 -27.44 4.40 -53.04
N ASP A 74 -27.63 5.57 -53.64
CA ASP A 74 -26.63 6.20 -54.50
C ASP A 74 -25.45 6.77 -53.69
N VAL A 75 -25.68 7.32 -52.49
CA VAL A 75 -24.59 7.63 -51.54
C VAL A 75 -23.78 6.37 -51.26
N SER A 76 -24.44 5.26 -50.90
CA SER A 76 -23.76 4.00 -50.59
C SER A 76 -22.96 3.40 -51.76
N LYS A 77 -23.33 3.70 -53.02
CA LYS A 77 -22.56 3.29 -54.20
C LYS A 77 -21.37 4.22 -54.46
N ALA A 78 -21.54 5.52 -54.17
CA ALA A 78 -20.55 6.54 -54.42
C ALA A 78 -19.48 6.62 -53.31
N THR A 79 -19.83 6.23 -52.09
CA THR A 79 -18.90 6.12 -50.96
C THR A 79 -18.39 4.69 -50.85
N SER A 80 -17.15 4.53 -50.37
CA SER A 80 -16.56 3.21 -50.14
C SER A 80 -16.30 3.03 -48.64
N GLY A 81 -16.78 1.92 -48.07
CA GLY A 81 -16.40 1.52 -46.72
C GLY A 81 -14.94 1.07 -46.73
N ASN A 82 -14.01 1.97 -46.39
CA ASN A 82 -12.60 1.66 -46.50
C ASN A 82 -12.07 1.02 -45.21
N ILE A 83 -12.18 -0.30 -45.14
CA ILE A 83 -11.63 -1.14 -44.06
C ILE A 83 -10.14 -0.84 -43.81
N GLY A 84 -9.39 -0.41 -44.83
CA GLY A 84 -7.97 -0.03 -44.70
C GLY A 84 -7.73 1.15 -43.75
N PHE A 85 -8.54 2.21 -43.84
CA PHE A 85 -8.43 3.38 -42.95
C PHE A 85 -8.81 3.05 -41.51
N PHE A 86 -9.82 2.19 -41.34
CA PHE A 86 -10.19 1.67 -40.03
C PHE A 86 -9.06 0.83 -39.41
N LEU A 87 -8.46 -0.09 -40.17
CA LEU A 87 -7.33 -0.89 -39.70
C LEU A 87 -6.10 -0.04 -39.37
N LEU A 88 -5.83 1.00 -40.16
CA LEU A 88 -4.73 1.94 -39.90
C LEU A 88 -4.95 2.71 -38.58
N GLN A 89 -6.17 3.18 -38.33
CA GLN A 89 -6.52 3.83 -37.06
C GLN A 89 -6.42 2.88 -35.87
N MET A 90 -6.85 1.62 -36.03
CA MET A 90 -6.68 0.60 -34.99
C MET A 90 -5.21 0.32 -34.71
N ALA A 91 -4.36 0.22 -35.72
CA ALA A 91 -2.92 0.04 -35.55
C ALA A 91 -2.27 1.23 -34.85
N ALA A 92 -2.56 2.47 -35.28
CA ALA A 92 -2.03 3.67 -34.64
C ALA A 92 -2.53 3.84 -33.20
N GLY A 93 -3.82 3.56 -32.95
CA GLY A 93 -4.41 3.57 -31.61
C GLY A 93 -3.80 2.52 -30.70
N PHE A 94 -3.54 1.31 -31.21
CA PHE A 94 -2.85 0.26 -30.46
C PHE A 94 -1.42 0.67 -30.09
N LEU A 95 -0.65 1.22 -31.03
CA LEU A 95 0.70 1.71 -30.76
C LEU A 95 0.71 2.87 -29.75
N LEU A 96 -0.26 3.77 -29.82
CA LEU A 96 -0.43 4.81 -28.80
C LEU A 96 -0.74 4.17 -27.45
N ALA A 97 -1.68 3.24 -27.37
CA ALA A 97 -2.03 2.58 -26.11
C ALA A 97 -0.83 1.84 -25.48
N CYS A 98 -0.02 1.15 -26.30
CA CYS A 98 1.26 0.58 -25.87
C CYS A 98 2.13 1.65 -25.20
N LYS A 99 2.32 2.78 -25.89
CA LYS A 99 3.17 3.85 -25.37
C LYS A 99 2.61 4.52 -24.12
N MET A 100 1.31 4.70 -24.04
CA MET A 100 0.67 5.31 -22.89
C MET A 100 0.70 4.39 -21.67
N PHE A 101 0.51 3.08 -21.83
CA PHE A 101 0.63 2.11 -20.73
C PHE A 101 2.08 1.99 -20.25
N ASP A 102 3.04 1.97 -21.18
CA ASP A 102 4.47 2.07 -20.86
C ASP A 102 4.79 3.36 -20.11
N GLY A 103 4.25 4.49 -20.56
CA GLY A 103 4.41 5.78 -19.91
C GLY A 103 3.81 5.84 -18.51
N ILE A 104 2.62 5.26 -18.30
CA ILE A 104 2.01 5.13 -16.96
C ILE A 104 2.95 4.39 -16.02
N MET A 105 3.49 3.24 -16.45
CA MET A 105 4.43 2.45 -15.66
C MET A 105 5.74 3.18 -15.41
N ARG A 106 6.29 3.86 -16.42
CA ARG A 106 7.52 4.66 -16.25
C ARG A 106 7.34 5.80 -15.25
N ILE A 107 6.18 6.45 -15.25
CA ILE A 107 5.86 7.49 -14.27
C ILE A 107 5.71 6.88 -12.86
N SER A 108 5.06 5.71 -12.72
CA SER A 108 4.90 5.05 -11.42
C SER A 108 6.23 4.59 -10.84
N GLU A 109 7.16 4.11 -11.68
CA GLU A 109 8.53 3.71 -11.30
C GLU A 109 9.49 4.90 -11.12
N GLY A 110 9.01 6.14 -11.21
CA GLY A 110 9.85 7.33 -11.00
C GLY A 110 10.82 7.67 -12.15
N LEU A 111 10.72 6.99 -13.30
CA LEU A 111 11.53 7.21 -14.49
C LEU A 111 11.05 8.41 -15.34
N GLU A 112 10.45 9.41 -14.69
CA GLU A 112 9.92 10.59 -15.37
C GLU A 112 11.04 11.41 -16.00
N GLU A 113 12.18 11.58 -15.33
CA GLU A 113 13.28 12.42 -15.81
C GLU A 113 14.10 11.78 -16.93
N GLU A 114 14.08 10.46 -17.03
CA GLU A 114 14.75 9.72 -18.09
C GLU A 114 14.22 10.08 -19.49
N PRO A 115 15.08 9.97 -20.53
CA PRO A 115 14.63 10.10 -21.91
C PRO A 115 13.62 9.00 -22.24
N VAL A 116 12.46 9.40 -22.77
CA VAL A 116 11.39 8.46 -23.15
C VAL A 116 11.81 7.69 -24.42
N PRO A 117 11.93 6.35 -24.36
CA PRO A 117 12.38 5.55 -25.51
C PRO A 117 11.38 5.58 -26.68
N TYR A 118 11.90 5.48 -27.91
CA TYR A 118 11.09 5.42 -29.13
C TYR A 118 10.43 4.06 -29.37
N ALA A 119 10.85 3.00 -28.65
CA ALA A 119 10.16 1.72 -28.66
C ALA A 119 8.71 1.88 -28.15
N PRO A 120 7.73 1.12 -28.68
CA PRO A 120 6.33 1.22 -28.25
C PRO A 120 6.14 0.88 -26.77
N VAL A 121 6.93 -0.06 -26.27
CA VAL A 121 6.95 -0.49 -24.86
C VAL A 121 8.39 -0.73 -24.40
N THR A 122 8.63 -0.56 -23.11
CA THR A 122 9.91 -0.82 -22.43
C THR A 122 9.75 -1.56 -21.10
N LEU A 123 8.78 -1.17 -20.27
CA LEU A 123 8.52 -1.79 -18.97
C LEU A 123 7.34 -2.76 -19.01
N VAL A 124 6.32 -2.42 -19.78
CA VAL A 124 5.10 -3.24 -19.88
C VAL A 124 5.20 -4.23 -21.05
N PRO A 125 4.58 -5.42 -20.96
CA PRO A 125 4.45 -6.32 -22.09
C PRO A 125 3.73 -5.67 -23.27
N PHE A 126 4.21 -5.94 -24.49
CA PHE A 126 3.63 -5.37 -25.71
C PHE A 126 2.13 -5.67 -25.90
N LEU A 127 1.66 -6.81 -25.38
CA LEU A 127 0.27 -7.24 -25.51
C LEU A 127 -0.64 -6.73 -24.37
N THR A 128 -0.15 -5.91 -23.43
CA THR A 128 -0.98 -5.40 -22.32
C THR A 128 -2.18 -4.59 -22.80
N PRO A 129 -2.11 -3.73 -23.84
CA PRO A 129 -3.32 -3.08 -24.40
C PRO A 129 -4.33 -4.07 -24.98
N LEU A 130 -3.87 -5.20 -25.53
CA LEU A 130 -4.77 -6.26 -25.99
C LEU A 130 -5.47 -6.95 -24.82
N LYS A 131 -4.77 -7.19 -23.71
CA LYS A 131 -5.39 -7.69 -22.46
C LYS A 131 -6.48 -6.75 -21.95
N TYR A 132 -6.25 -5.43 -22.04
CA TYR A 132 -7.28 -4.44 -21.71
C TYR A 132 -8.53 -4.61 -22.58
N LEU A 133 -8.37 -4.70 -23.90
CA LEU A 133 -9.50 -4.92 -24.81
C LEU A 133 -10.26 -6.22 -24.49
N VAL A 134 -9.54 -7.31 -24.23
CA VAL A 134 -10.16 -8.60 -23.84
C VAL A 134 -10.94 -8.49 -22.53
N GLY A 135 -10.39 -7.80 -21.53
CA GLY A 135 -11.10 -7.53 -20.26
C GLY A 135 -12.40 -6.76 -20.47
N MET A 136 -12.38 -5.73 -21.33
CA MET A 136 -13.57 -4.96 -21.70
C MET A 136 -14.63 -5.82 -22.39
N ILE A 137 -14.22 -6.72 -23.29
CA ILE A 137 -15.13 -7.67 -23.95
C ILE A 137 -15.78 -8.61 -22.92
N ILE A 138 -15.00 -9.12 -21.95
CA ILE A 138 -15.51 -9.99 -20.88
C ILE A 138 -16.56 -9.27 -20.03
N ILE A 139 -16.31 -8.00 -19.64
CA ILE A 139 -17.28 -7.18 -18.92
C ILE A 139 -18.55 -6.99 -19.74
N GLY A 140 -18.41 -6.70 -21.04
CA GLY A 140 -19.54 -6.60 -21.96
C GLY A 140 -20.39 -7.87 -21.98
N ILE A 141 -19.75 -9.04 -22.16
CA ILE A 141 -20.42 -10.35 -22.16
C ILE A 141 -21.12 -10.62 -20.82
N ALA A 142 -20.49 -10.30 -19.70
CA ALA A 142 -21.07 -10.48 -18.36
C ALA A 142 -22.33 -9.64 -18.15
N LEU A 143 -22.44 -8.47 -18.81
CA LEU A 143 -23.58 -7.57 -18.71
C LEU A 143 -24.66 -7.83 -19.77
N LEU A 144 -24.36 -8.56 -20.85
CA LEU A 144 -25.32 -8.89 -21.92
C LEU A 144 -26.67 -9.47 -21.42
N PRO A 145 -26.72 -10.32 -20.38
CA PRO A 145 -27.99 -10.86 -19.87
C PRO A 145 -29.00 -9.79 -19.42
N LEU A 146 -28.55 -8.56 -19.11
CA LEU A 146 -29.42 -7.45 -18.74
C LEU A 146 -30.36 -7.01 -19.88
N TRP A 147 -30.04 -7.35 -21.13
CA TRP A 147 -30.98 -7.20 -22.25
C TRP A 147 -32.32 -7.90 -21.95
N LEU A 148 -32.30 -9.09 -21.35
CA LEU A 148 -33.52 -9.85 -21.04
C LEU A 148 -34.46 -9.11 -20.07
N LEU A 149 -33.96 -8.14 -19.32
CA LEU A 149 -34.72 -7.38 -18.31
C LEU A 149 -35.24 -6.03 -18.82
N GLY A 150 -34.57 -5.41 -19.80
CA GLY A 150 -34.83 -4.01 -20.18
C GLY A 150 -34.75 -3.68 -21.68
N GLY A 151 -34.68 -4.67 -22.55
CA GLY A 151 -34.59 -4.47 -24.00
C GLY A 151 -33.15 -4.32 -24.53
N PRO A 152 -32.97 -4.22 -25.86
CA PRO A 152 -31.68 -4.45 -26.54
C PRO A 152 -30.51 -3.56 -26.07
N HIS A 153 -30.82 -2.42 -25.46
CA HIS A 153 -29.84 -1.44 -24.99
C HIS A 153 -29.64 -1.45 -23.47
N ALA A 154 -30.36 -2.29 -22.71
CA ALA A 154 -30.30 -2.28 -21.25
C ALA A 154 -28.93 -2.64 -20.68
N TRP A 155 -28.14 -3.47 -21.37
CA TRP A 155 -26.77 -3.82 -20.98
C TRP A 155 -25.76 -2.71 -21.29
N LEU A 156 -26.06 -1.80 -22.24
CA LEU A 156 -25.14 -0.78 -22.70
C LEU A 156 -24.92 0.29 -21.63
N TYR A 157 -25.97 0.74 -20.95
CA TYR A 157 -25.86 1.74 -19.88
C TYR A 157 -24.94 1.30 -18.72
N PRO A 158 -25.12 0.13 -18.09
CA PRO A 158 -24.22 -0.34 -17.05
C PRO A 158 -22.81 -0.61 -17.59
N PHE A 159 -22.67 -1.07 -18.83
CA PHE A 159 -21.35 -1.22 -19.47
C PHE A 159 -20.63 0.13 -19.56
N LEU A 160 -21.29 1.17 -20.08
CA LEU A 160 -20.73 2.52 -20.17
C LEU A 160 -20.41 3.09 -18.78
N LEU A 161 -21.27 2.87 -17.78
CA LEU A 161 -21.02 3.32 -16.42
C LEU A 161 -19.82 2.62 -15.79
N VAL A 162 -19.74 1.29 -15.86
CA VAL A 162 -18.62 0.53 -15.30
C VAL A 162 -17.31 0.93 -15.98
N THR A 163 -17.32 1.00 -17.31
CA THR A 163 -16.13 1.34 -18.07
C THR A 163 -15.69 2.78 -17.83
N TRP A 164 -16.62 3.72 -17.67
CA TRP A 164 -16.29 5.11 -17.34
C TRP A 164 -15.74 5.26 -15.92
N PHE A 165 -16.48 4.79 -14.91
CA PHE A 165 -16.13 5.00 -13.49
C PHE A 165 -14.95 4.16 -13.03
N PHE A 166 -14.70 3.00 -13.66
CA PHE A 166 -13.64 2.09 -13.25
C PHE A 166 -12.50 1.94 -14.27
N ALA A 167 -12.52 2.64 -15.42
CA ALA A 167 -11.39 2.67 -16.37
C ALA A 167 -10.03 2.91 -15.70
N PRO A 168 -9.85 3.93 -14.84
CA PRO A 168 -8.58 4.13 -14.16
C PRO A 168 -8.19 2.94 -13.30
N ALA A 169 -9.10 2.43 -12.47
CA ALA A 169 -8.81 1.29 -11.60
C ALA A 169 -8.52 -0.01 -12.38
N MET A 170 -9.22 -0.24 -13.49
CA MET A 170 -8.96 -1.34 -14.40
C MET A 170 -7.56 -1.26 -15.01
N ILE A 171 -7.17 -0.08 -15.50
CA ILE A 171 -5.84 0.17 -16.08
C ILE A 171 -4.75 0.00 -15.01
N MET A 172 -4.93 0.54 -13.81
CA MET A 172 -3.98 0.40 -12.70
C MET A 172 -3.78 -1.07 -12.30
N ASN A 173 -4.86 -1.83 -12.12
CA ASN A 173 -4.79 -3.25 -11.77
C ASN A 173 -4.21 -4.12 -12.88
N LEU A 174 -4.43 -3.73 -14.15
CA LEU A 174 -3.85 -4.41 -15.30
C LEU A 174 -2.36 -4.13 -15.41
N ILE A 175 -1.92 -2.88 -15.28
CA ILE A 175 -0.51 -2.52 -15.42
C ILE A 175 0.30 -3.08 -14.23
N GLY A 176 -0.22 -2.97 -13.00
CA GLY A 176 0.48 -3.42 -11.81
C GLY A 176 0.62 -4.94 -11.68
N ASN A 177 -0.33 -5.72 -12.21
CA ASN A 177 -0.34 -7.19 -12.05
C ASN A 177 -0.28 -7.98 -13.37
N ASP A 178 -0.28 -7.28 -14.52
CA ASP A 178 -0.28 -7.84 -15.88
C ASP A 178 -1.34 -8.94 -16.12
N SER A 179 -2.50 -8.84 -15.47
CA SER A 179 -3.53 -9.87 -15.48
C SER A 179 -4.91 -9.32 -15.86
N ILE A 180 -5.63 -10.05 -16.72
CA ILE A 180 -7.03 -9.74 -17.06
C ILE A 180 -7.92 -9.97 -15.82
N GLY A 181 -7.59 -10.97 -14.99
CA GLY A 181 -8.35 -11.28 -13.79
C GLY A 181 -8.28 -10.18 -12.73
N SER A 182 -7.12 -9.55 -12.54
CA SER A 182 -6.97 -8.39 -11.65
C SER A 182 -7.70 -7.17 -12.23
N MET A 183 -7.62 -6.97 -13.54
CA MET A 183 -8.31 -5.87 -14.24
C MET A 183 -9.82 -5.91 -14.02
N ILE A 184 -10.47 -7.07 -14.13
CA ILE A 184 -11.94 -7.17 -14.09
C ILE A 184 -12.51 -7.41 -12.67
N SER A 185 -11.66 -7.43 -11.64
CA SER A 185 -12.06 -7.71 -10.26
C SER A 185 -12.72 -6.50 -9.59
N PRO A 186 -14.01 -6.57 -9.22
CA PRO A 186 -14.67 -5.46 -8.52
C PRO A 186 -14.05 -5.14 -7.16
N GLY A 187 -13.56 -6.17 -6.45
CA GLY A 187 -12.83 -6.00 -5.19
C GLY A 187 -11.52 -5.22 -5.38
N GLY A 188 -10.81 -5.49 -6.48
CA GLY A 188 -9.61 -4.74 -6.86
C GLY A 188 -9.91 -3.27 -7.17
N TRP A 189 -11.05 -2.98 -7.80
CA TRP A 189 -11.44 -1.59 -8.08
C TRP A 189 -11.71 -0.79 -6.81
N ILE A 190 -12.45 -1.38 -5.88
CA ILE A 190 -12.76 -0.76 -4.58
C ILE A 190 -11.48 -0.52 -3.79
N GLN A 191 -10.54 -1.47 -3.81
CA GLN A 191 -9.25 -1.33 -3.12
C GLN A 191 -8.42 -0.17 -3.69
N VAL A 192 -8.34 -0.05 -5.02
CA VAL A 192 -7.66 1.07 -5.69
C VAL A 192 -8.25 2.42 -5.27
N ILE A 193 -9.59 2.55 -5.26
CA ILE A 193 -10.29 3.77 -4.84
C ILE A 193 -10.03 4.08 -3.36
N ARG A 194 -10.05 3.06 -2.49
CA ARG A 194 -9.80 3.22 -1.06
C ARG A 194 -8.37 3.66 -0.78
N ASN A 195 -7.40 3.07 -1.46
CA ASN A 195 -5.98 3.37 -1.28
C ASN A 195 -5.61 4.78 -1.73
N MET A 196 -6.18 5.26 -2.84
CA MET A 196 -5.92 6.63 -3.31
C MET A 196 -6.73 7.70 -2.58
N GLY A 197 -7.87 7.33 -1.99
CA GLY A 197 -8.86 8.27 -1.48
C GLY A 197 -9.77 8.83 -2.58
N ILE A 198 -11.01 9.11 -2.21
CA ILE A 198 -12.07 9.48 -3.17
C ILE A 198 -11.81 10.81 -3.91
N GLY A 199 -11.12 11.76 -3.27
CA GLY A 199 -10.77 13.05 -3.90
C GLY A 199 -9.78 12.92 -5.05
N ASN A 200 -8.74 12.09 -4.86
CA ASN A 200 -7.75 11.81 -5.91
C ASN A 200 -8.38 11.02 -7.05
N TYR A 201 -9.20 10.02 -6.73
CA TYR A 201 -9.91 9.25 -7.75
C TYR A 201 -10.88 10.11 -8.57
N LEU A 202 -11.65 10.98 -7.91
CA LEU A 202 -12.51 11.96 -8.60
C LEU A 202 -11.71 12.90 -9.50
N SER A 203 -10.48 13.26 -9.14
CA SER A 203 -9.62 14.08 -9.99
C SER A 203 -9.24 13.36 -11.28
N ILE A 204 -8.95 12.06 -11.21
CA ILE A 204 -8.68 11.22 -12.39
C ILE A 204 -9.93 11.06 -13.27
N LEU A 205 -11.13 11.03 -12.70
CA LEU A 205 -12.39 10.90 -13.46
C LEU A 205 -12.86 12.22 -14.07
N LEU A 206 -12.73 13.32 -13.32
CA LEU A 206 -13.17 14.65 -13.76
C LEU A 206 -12.21 15.24 -14.78
N PHE A 207 -10.92 14.90 -14.73
CA PHE A 207 -9.95 15.44 -15.68
C PHE A 207 -10.23 15.06 -17.15
N PRO A 208 -10.50 13.79 -17.50
CA PRO A 208 -10.98 13.38 -18.83
C PRO A 208 -12.30 14.07 -19.20
N LEU A 209 -13.19 14.30 -18.24
CA LEU A 209 -14.45 15.01 -18.48
C LEU A 209 -14.21 16.50 -18.80
N ILE A 210 -13.35 17.18 -18.04
CA ILE A 210 -12.99 18.59 -18.24
C ILE A 210 -12.17 18.76 -19.52
N THR A 211 -11.28 17.82 -19.84
CA THR A 211 -10.59 17.83 -21.12
C THR A 211 -11.58 17.56 -22.24
N LEU A 212 -12.34 16.47 -22.24
CA LEU A 212 -13.29 16.16 -23.32
C LEU A 212 -14.35 17.26 -23.54
N ILE A 213 -14.97 17.79 -22.47
CA ILE A 213 -15.99 18.85 -22.55
C ILE A 213 -15.34 20.22 -22.76
N GLY A 214 -14.30 20.57 -22.01
CA GLY A 214 -13.65 21.87 -22.05
C GLY A 214 -12.84 22.09 -23.33
N ILE A 215 -12.10 21.09 -23.79
CA ILE A 215 -11.43 21.08 -25.10
C ILE A 215 -12.49 21.07 -26.20
N GLY A 216 -13.52 20.23 -26.12
CA GLY A 216 -14.60 20.21 -27.11
C GLY A 216 -15.32 21.55 -27.26
N PHE A 217 -15.59 22.25 -26.17
CA PHE A 217 -16.29 23.53 -26.19
C PHE A 217 -15.38 24.71 -26.55
N VAL A 218 -14.21 24.83 -25.92
CA VAL A 218 -13.25 25.93 -26.17
C VAL A 218 -12.60 25.77 -27.54
N LEU A 219 -12.17 24.57 -27.90
CA LEU A 219 -11.60 24.35 -29.23
C LEU A 219 -12.67 24.24 -30.29
N GLY A 220 -13.89 23.75 -30.01
CA GLY A 220 -15.02 23.89 -30.95
C GLY A 220 -15.33 25.35 -31.26
N PHE A 221 -15.28 26.22 -30.25
CA PHE A 221 -15.43 27.67 -30.44
C PHE A 221 -14.27 28.29 -31.22
N ILE A 222 -13.01 27.99 -30.87
CA ILE A 222 -11.82 28.49 -31.58
C ILE A 222 -11.79 27.97 -33.02
N VAL A 223 -12.07 26.69 -33.23
CA VAL A 223 -12.19 26.05 -34.53
C VAL A 223 -13.33 26.70 -35.33
N GLY A 224 -14.46 27.03 -34.70
CA GLY A 224 -15.55 27.76 -35.34
C GLY A 224 -15.16 29.18 -35.78
N ILE A 225 -14.42 29.91 -34.95
CA ILE A 225 -13.87 31.23 -35.30
C ILE A 225 -12.88 31.09 -36.47
N ILE A 226 -11.94 30.15 -36.39
CA ILE A 226 -10.94 29.91 -37.42
C ILE A 226 -11.63 29.45 -38.71
N ALA A 227 -12.66 28.60 -38.64
CA ALA A 227 -13.45 28.19 -39.79
C ALA A 227 -14.12 29.41 -40.46
N GLY A 228 -14.67 30.31 -39.65
CA GLY A 228 -15.28 31.56 -40.11
C GLY A 228 -14.30 32.54 -40.75
N ILE A 229 -13.01 32.52 -40.35
CA ILE A 229 -11.96 33.41 -40.88
C ILE A 229 -11.25 32.79 -42.09
N THR A 230 -10.89 31.51 -42.00
CA THR A 230 -10.05 30.83 -42.99
C THR A 230 -10.84 30.26 -44.16
N HIS A 231 -12.16 30.09 -44.00
CA HIS A 231 -13.04 29.41 -44.94
C HIS A 231 -12.50 28.03 -45.39
N SER A 232 -11.65 27.41 -44.57
CA SER A 232 -10.95 26.16 -44.91
C SER A 232 -11.45 25.04 -44.00
N PRO A 233 -12.41 24.22 -44.45
CA PRO A 233 -12.91 23.08 -43.68
C PRO A 233 -11.83 22.03 -43.41
N MET A 234 -10.80 21.95 -44.27
CA MET A 234 -9.67 21.04 -44.08
C MET A 234 -8.81 21.39 -42.85
N LEU A 235 -8.61 22.68 -42.61
CA LEU A 235 -7.86 23.13 -41.44
C LEU A 235 -8.60 22.78 -40.14
N VAL A 236 -9.94 22.87 -40.16
CA VAL A 236 -10.81 22.48 -39.05
C VAL A 236 -10.64 20.99 -38.73
N VAL A 237 -10.73 20.13 -39.74
CA VAL A 237 -10.54 18.67 -39.59
C VAL A 237 -9.17 18.34 -39.00
N PHE A 238 -8.11 18.99 -39.51
CA PHE A 238 -6.76 18.81 -39.00
C PHE A 238 -6.64 19.19 -37.52
N MET A 239 -7.19 20.34 -37.13
CA MET A 239 -7.16 20.81 -35.74
C MET A 239 -7.86 19.82 -34.80
N ILE A 240 -9.05 19.35 -35.17
CA ILE A 240 -9.83 18.38 -34.37
C ILE A 240 -9.02 17.10 -34.14
N ALA A 241 -8.40 16.55 -35.19
CA ALA A 241 -7.61 15.33 -35.11
C ALA A 241 -6.38 15.46 -34.18
N VAL A 242 -5.64 16.57 -34.28
CA VAL A 242 -4.49 16.86 -33.40
C VAL A 242 -4.92 16.96 -31.94
N ILE A 243 -5.99 17.70 -31.70
CA ILE A 243 -6.57 17.90 -30.37
C ILE A 243 -7.02 16.56 -29.76
N GLN A 244 -7.72 15.74 -30.54
CA GLN A 244 -8.23 14.45 -30.09
C GLN A 244 -7.09 13.49 -29.73
N ALA A 245 -6.04 13.43 -30.54
CA ALA A 245 -4.87 12.60 -30.25
C ALA A 245 -4.16 13.05 -28.97
N PHE A 246 -3.94 14.36 -28.80
CA PHE A 246 -3.34 14.94 -27.60
C PHE A 246 -4.19 14.65 -26.35
N ALA A 247 -5.49 14.91 -26.40
CA ALA A 247 -6.41 14.70 -25.27
C ALA A 247 -6.48 13.22 -24.87
N THR A 248 -6.49 12.32 -25.85
CA THR A 248 -6.46 10.87 -25.61
C THR A 248 -5.18 10.47 -24.89
N ALA A 249 -4.02 10.89 -25.39
CA ALA A 249 -2.73 10.57 -24.80
C ALA A 249 -2.59 11.14 -23.37
N LEU A 250 -3.04 12.38 -23.15
CA LEU A 250 -3.01 13.05 -21.85
C LEU A 250 -3.89 12.35 -20.81
N THR A 251 -5.07 11.89 -21.22
CA THR A 251 -6.02 11.15 -20.36
C THR A 251 -5.37 9.91 -19.77
N TYR A 252 -4.61 9.15 -20.57
CA TYR A 252 -3.91 7.97 -20.07
C TYR A 252 -2.73 8.33 -19.16
N LEU A 253 -1.82 9.21 -19.59
CA LEU A 253 -0.61 9.52 -18.81
C LEU A 253 -0.93 10.21 -17.48
N TYR A 254 -2.03 10.94 -17.39
CA TYR A 254 -2.47 11.55 -16.14
C TYR A 254 -2.68 10.49 -15.03
N ILE A 255 -3.12 9.28 -15.38
CA ILE A 255 -3.30 8.16 -14.44
C ILE A 255 -1.97 7.80 -13.75
N GLY A 256 -0.85 7.83 -14.48
CA GLY A 256 0.47 7.46 -13.96
C GLY A 256 0.92 8.29 -12.76
N TYR A 257 0.54 9.58 -12.71
CA TYR A 257 0.88 10.48 -11.60
C TYR A 257 0.10 10.20 -10.31
N PHE A 258 -0.91 9.32 -10.36
CA PHE A 258 -1.63 8.80 -9.20
C PHE A 258 -1.28 7.35 -8.89
N MET A 259 -0.67 6.64 -9.85
CA MET A 259 -0.06 5.32 -9.61
C MET A 259 1.29 5.41 -8.93
N ARG A 260 1.99 6.54 -9.05
CA ARG A 260 3.20 6.79 -8.28
C ARG A 260 2.81 6.70 -6.80
N GLU A 261 3.23 5.60 -6.15
CA GLU A 261 3.26 5.54 -4.70
C GLU A 261 3.97 6.80 -4.23
N LYS A 262 3.36 7.45 -3.24
CA LYS A 262 3.77 8.75 -2.70
C LYS A 262 5.13 8.60 -2.04
N GLU A 263 6.17 8.40 -2.85
CA GLU A 263 7.46 7.83 -2.47
C GLU A 263 7.32 6.73 -1.39
N SER A 264 7.36 5.46 -1.80
CA SER A 264 8.09 4.49 -1.00
C SER A 264 9.55 4.98 -0.96
N GLN A 265 9.84 6.03 -0.17
CA GLN A 265 11.20 6.29 0.27
C GLN A 265 11.57 5.02 0.99
N GLU A 266 12.38 4.19 0.34
CA GLU A 266 13.18 3.23 1.06
C GLU A 266 13.74 3.97 2.28
N LEU A 267 13.45 3.45 3.46
CA LEU A 267 13.92 4.02 4.70
C LEU A 267 15.43 4.26 4.55
N SER A 268 15.86 5.50 4.76
CA SER A 268 17.28 5.84 4.83
C SER A 268 17.98 4.97 5.88
N GLU A 269 19.30 4.82 5.80
CA GLU A 269 20.04 4.03 6.80
C GLU A 269 19.78 4.51 8.24
N ALA A 270 19.55 5.81 8.44
CA ALA A 270 19.19 6.39 9.73
C ALA A 270 17.80 5.96 10.19
N GLU A 271 16.81 5.97 9.29
CA GLU A 271 15.44 5.52 9.58
C GLU A 271 15.40 4.01 9.83
N GLN A 272 16.13 3.20 9.07
CA GLN A 272 16.27 1.76 9.33
C GLN A 272 16.89 1.49 10.69
N ARG A 273 17.92 2.26 11.07
CA ARG A 273 18.55 2.15 12.39
C ARG A 273 17.59 2.54 13.51
N ALA A 274 16.80 3.60 13.32
CA ALA A 274 15.80 4.04 14.30
C ALA A 274 14.74 2.95 14.54
N LEU A 275 14.36 2.20 13.50
CA LEU A 275 13.38 1.12 13.58
C LEU A 275 13.96 -0.25 13.95
N TYR A 276 15.27 -0.37 14.21
CA TYR A 276 15.92 -1.67 14.44
C TYR A 276 15.27 -2.51 15.56
N GLU A 277 14.78 -1.84 16.59
CA GLU A 277 14.13 -2.48 17.74
C GLU A 277 12.59 -2.50 17.65
N ALA A 278 12.01 -1.98 16.57
CA ALA A 278 10.57 -2.02 16.31
C ALA A 278 10.16 -3.37 15.69
N ASP A 279 8.95 -3.84 15.98
CA ASP A 279 8.31 -4.89 15.19
C ASP A 279 7.60 -4.27 13.99
N THR A 280 8.32 -4.18 12.87
CA THR A 280 7.84 -3.55 11.63
C THR A 280 6.98 -4.48 10.78
N TYR A 281 6.80 -5.76 11.17
CA TYR A 281 6.12 -6.76 10.33
C TYR A 281 4.66 -6.39 10.03
N ARG A 282 4.01 -5.68 10.95
CA ARG A 282 2.59 -5.30 10.87
C ARG A 282 2.37 -3.82 10.55
N MET A 283 3.44 -3.06 10.31
CA MET A 283 3.37 -1.65 9.92
C MET A 283 3.33 -1.55 8.40
N ASP A 284 2.51 -0.66 7.85
CA ASP A 284 2.64 -0.26 6.44
C ASP A 284 3.86 0.67 6.25
N GLU A 285 4.28 0.87 4.99
CA GLU A 285 5.49 1.65 4.69
C GLU A 285 5.39 3.13 5.08
N GLU A 286 4.19 3.72 5.04
CA GLU A 286 3.95 5.10 5.48
C GLU A 286 4.09 5.22 6.99
N GLU A 287 3.54 4.26 7.74
CA GLU A 287 3.67 4.17 9.18
C GLU A 287 5.12 3.94 9.63
N LYS A 288 5.86 3.04 8.97
CA LYS A 288 7.29 2.82 9.26
C LYS A 288 8.06 4.11 9.13
N LYS A 289 7.87 4.82 8.01
CA LYS A 289 8.59 6.04 7.71
C LYS A 289 8.24 7.18 8.66
N GLN A 290 6.94 7.40 8.92
CA GLN A 290 6.51 8.43 9.89
C GLN A 290 7.08 8.14 11.28
N PHE A 291 7.01 6.89 11.72
CA PHE A 291 7.55 6.51 13.02
C PHE A 291 9.06 6.70 13.10
N ALA A 292 9.81 6.30 12.06
CA ALA A 292 11.26 6.51 12.00
C ALA A 292 11.65 7.99 12.04
N GLN A 293 10.94 8.83 11.29
CA GLN A 293 11.17 10.27 11.26
C GLN A 293 10.88 10.93 12.62
N ASP A 294 9.81 10.51 13.30
CA ASP A 294 9.50 11.01 14.63
C ASP A 294 10.55 10.58 15.67
N LEU A 295 11.08 9.36 15.58
CA LEU A 295 12.18 8.92 16.45
C LEU A 295 13.46 9.73 16.23
N LEU A 296 13.80 10.04 14.97
CA LEU A 296 14.95 10.89 14.64
C LEU A 296 14.73 12.33 15.10
N ALA A 297 13.51 12.86 14.95
CA ALA A 297 13.15 14.18 15.46
C ALA A 297 13.24 14.25 16.99
N VAL A 298 12.85 13.18 17.69
CA VAL A 298 13.01 13.06 19.15
C VAL A 298 14.49 13.16 19.54
N ASP A 299 15.41 12.47 18.86
CA ASP A 299 16.85 12.57 19.16
C ASP A 299 17.36 14.01 19.00
N VAL A 300 16.98 14.70 17.91
CA VAL A 300 17.33 16.11 17.70
C VAL A 300 16.76 17.01 18.81
N LEU A 301 15.48 16.85 19.15
CA LEU A 301 14.83 17.63 20.21
C LEU A 301 15.48 17.39 21.58
N MET A 302 15.86 16.15 21.89
CA MET A 302 16.58 15.82 23.13
C MET A 302 17.96 16.50 23.18
N GLN A 303 18.67 16.57 22.05
CA GLN A 303 19.97 17.28 21.95
C GLN A 303 19.82 18.80 22.08
N GLU A 304 18.72 19.36 21.57
CA GLU A 304 18.43 20.80 21.62
C GLU A 304 17.74 21.26 22.93
N GLY A 305 17.38 20.32 23.81
CA GLY A 305 16.69 20.60 25.07
C GLY A 305 15.17 20.81 24.95
N GLY A 306 14.57 20.47 23.81
CA GLY A 306 13.13 20.45 23.53
C GLY A 306 12.40 19.26 24.17
N PHE A 307 12.61 19.05 25.47
CA PHE A 307 12.19 17.83 26.17
C PHE A 307 10.67 17.60 26.18
N ARG A 308 9.88 18.68 26.27
CA ARG A 308 8.43 18.58 26.33
C ARG A 308 7.84 18.19 24.98
N GLU A 309 8.40 18.73 23.90
CA GLU A 309 8.05 18.40 22.53
C GLU A 309 8.43 16.96 22.21
N ALA A 310 9.62 16.52 22.64
CA ALA A 310 10.08 15.14 22.50
C ALA A 310 9.16 14.15 23.25
N GLU A 311 8.81 14.46 24.50
CA GLU A 311 7.85 13.65 25.29
C GLU A 311 6.49 13.56 24.58
N THR A 312 5.98 14.67 24.04
CA THR A 312 4.71 14.70 23.32
C THR A 312 4.71 13.78 22.10
N LEU A 313 5.80 13.77 21.32
CA LEU A 313 5.95 12.86 20.18
C LEU A 313 5.95 11.40 20.61
N LEU A 314 6.70 11.06 21.68
CA LEU A 314 6.77 9.69 22.19
C LEU A 314 5.42 9.19 22.72
N LEU A 315 4.65 10.05 23.38
CA LEU A 315 3.32 9.71 23.94
C LEU A 315 2.30 9.29 22.87
N ASN A 316 2.44 9.75 21.63
CA ASN A 316 1.59 9.32 20.51
C ASN A 316 1.74 7.82 20.22
N TYR A 317 2.92 7.27 20.49
CA TYR A 317 3.28 5.88 20.22
C TYR A 317 3.18 4.98 21.46
N THR A 318 3.21 5.55 22.66
CA THR A 318 3.19 4.79 23.92
C THR A 318 1.81 4.66 24.58
N SER A 319 0.71 4.98 23.88
CA SER A 319 -0.67 4.89 24.38
C SER A 319 -1.17 3.45 24.63
N MET A 320 -2.19 3.24 25.49
CA MET A 320 -2.71 1.91 25.87
C MET A 320 -3.21 1.06 24.70
N HIS A 321 -3.58 1.68 23.58
CA HIS A 321 -4.16 1.00 22.43
C HIS A 321 -3.15 0.55 21.38
N ARG A 322 -1.89 0.98 21.51
CA ARG A 322 -0.81 0.62 20.59
C ARG A 322 -0.03 -0.60 21.10
N ASP A 323 0.40 -1.42 20.15
CA ASP A 323 1.19 -2.62 20.43
C ASP A 323 2.60 -2.21 20.88
N ILE A 324 3.02 -2.76 22.03
CA ILE A 324 4.29 -2.40 22.64
C ILE A 324 5.50 -2.93 21.88
N GLY A 325 5.36 -4.06 21.16
CA GLY A 325 6.42 -4.64 20.34
C GLY A 325 6.65 -3.81 19.08
N GLN A 326 5.56 -3.35 18.46
CA GLN A 326 5.62 -2.45 17.30
C GLN A 326 6.39 -1.17 17.62
N TYR A 327 6.00 -0.44 18.67
CA TYR A 327 6.61 0.86 18.98
C TYR A 327 7.63 0.81 20.12
N PHE A 328 8.24 -0.36 20.37
CA PHE A 328 9.21 -0.55 21.46
C PHE A 328 10.30 0.54 21.55
N PRO A 329 10.90 1.04 20.44
CA PRO A 329 11.88 2.13 20.52
C PRO A 329 11.36 3.37 21.27
N ALA A 330 10.09 3.75 21.06
CA ALA A 330 9.51 4.90 21.73
C ALA A 330 9.35 4.66 23.24
N TYR A 331 8.93 3.45 23.64
CA TYR A 331 8.86 3.08 25.05
C TYR A 331 10.22 3.12 25.73
N ARG A 332 11.27 2.62 25.07
CA ARG A 332 12.64 2.61 25.61
C ARG A 332 13.16 4.04 25.82
N ILE A 333 13.04 4.89 24.81
CA ILE A 333 13.50 6.29 24.89
C ILE A 333 12.73 7.03 25.98
N LEU A 334 11.40 6.85 26.05
CA LEU A 334 10.57 7.50 27.08
C LEU A 334 10.95 7.03 28.49
N TYR A 335 11.21 5.74 28.66
CA TYR A 335 11.63 5.18 29.94
C TYR A 335 13.00 5.71 30.38
N GLU A 336 14.00 5.73 29.49
CA GLU A 336 15.31 6.32 29.77
C GLU A 336 15.18 7.81 30.15
N PHE A 337 14.35 8.55 29.42
CA PHE A 337 14.06 9.95 29.71
C PHE A 337 13.45 10.15 31.11
N TYR A 338 12.42 9.38 31.48
CA TYR A 338 11.80 9.47 32.80
C TYR A 338 12.75 9.11 33.94
N GLN A 339 13.66 8.16 33.71
CA GLN A 339 14.69 7.82 34.69
C GLN A 339 15.70 8.95 34.91
N VAL A 340 16.23 9.54 33.83
CA VAL A 340 17.25 10.60 33.89
C VAL A 340 16.68 11.89 34.48
N HIS A 341 15.44 12.25 34.13
CA HIS A 341 14.81 13.49 34.56
C HIS A 341 13.95 13.35 35.83
N HIS A 342 14.03 12.20 36.51
CA HIS A 342 13.36 11.98 37.80
C HIS A 342 11.84 12.22 37.77
N ARG A 343 11.17 11.79 36.70
CA ARG A 343 9.71 11.89 36.52
C ARG A 343 8.98 10.80 37.31
N TYR A 344 8.98 10.94 38.63
CA TYR A 344 8.51 9.92 39.57
C TYR A 344 7.00 9.65 39.52
N GLU A 345 6.19 10.56 38.97
CA GLU A 345 4.74 10.38 38.89
C GLU A 345 4.35 9.45 37.73
N GLU A 346 5.02 9.57 36.58
CA GLU A 346 4.67 8.85 35.36
C GLU A 346 5.46 7.53 35.20
N LEU A 347 6.67 7.46 35.76
CA LEU A 347 7.56 6.30 35.65
C LEU A 347 6.92 4.97 36.11
N PRO A 348 6.18 4.89 37.25
CA PRO A 348 5.62 3.62 37.72
C PRO A 348 4.59 3.01 36.76
N ALA A 349 3.78 3.85 36.10
CA ALA A 349 2.79 3.38 35.14
C ALA A 349 3.44 2.81 33.87
N LEU A 350 4.52 3.46 33.40
CA LEU A 350 5.32 2.99 32.27
C LEU A 350 6.05 1.68 32.59
N GLU A 351 6.67 1.59 33.78
CA GLU A 351 7.32 0.38 34.29
C GLU A 351 6.34 -0.79 34.35
N GLN A 352 5.17 -0.59 34.95
CA GLN A 352 4.16 -1.65 35.07
C GLN A 352 3.77 -2.22 33.72
N ARG A 353 3.60 -1.35 32.71
CA ARG A 353 3.23 -1.78 31.36
C ARG A 353 4.34 -2.55 30.65
N LEU A 354 5.59 -2.11 30.79
CA LEU A 354 6.74 -2.82 30.25
C LEU A 354 6.94 -4.18 30.94
N ILE A 355 6.69 -4.26 32.24
CA ILE A 355 6.72 -5.51 33.01
C ILE A 355 5.60 -6.45 32.56
N GLU A 356 4.39 -5.94 32.33
CA GLU A 356 3.27 -6.73 31.80
C GLU A 356 3.61 -7.33 30.42
N ALA A 357 4.18 -6.53 29.52
CA ALA A 357 4.64 -7.01 28.23
C ALA A 357 5.73 -8.08 28.36
N ALA A 358 6.67 -7.92 29.29
CA ALA A 358 7.69 -8.91 29.61
C ALA A 358 7.08 -10.23 30.12
N VAL A 359 6.06 -10.16 30.97
CA VAL A 359 5.29 -11.32 31.47
C VAL A 359 4.64 -12.10 30.32
N HIS A 360 4.18 -11.40 29.29
CA HIS A 360 3.60 -11.99 28.09
C HIS A 360 4.63 -12.47 27.05
N GLY A 361 5.93 -12.37 27.34
CA GLY A 361 7.01 -12.93 26.52
C GLY A 361 7.79 -11.90 25.70
N ASN A 362 7.59 -10.60 25.89
CA ASN A 362 8.39 -9.58 25.22
C ASN A 362 9.76 -9.42 25.91
N GLU A 363 10.77 -10.11 25.39
CA GLU A 363 12.15 -10.13 25.89
C GLU A 363 12.78 -8.72 25.96
N ARG A 364 12.54 -7.89 24.92
CA ARG A 364 13.08 -6.53 24.84
C ARG A 364 12.57 -5.65 25.98
N CYS A 365 11.28 -5.79 26.31
CA CYS A 365 10.69 -5.10 27.46
C CYS A 365 11.33 -5.54 28.77
N TYR A 366 11.55 -6.85 28.98
CA TYR A 366 12.24 -7.35 30.18
C TYR A 366 13.64 -6.73 30.33
N LEU A 367 14.44 -6.75 29.26
CA LEU A 367 15.79 -6.19 29.27
C LEU A 367 15.81 -4.69 29.61
N CYS A 368 14.81 -3.95 29.14
CA CYS A 368 14.63 -2.53 29.45
C CYS A 368 14.35 -2.29 30.95
N VAL A 369 13.46 -3.09 31.56
CA VAL A 369 13.01 -2.88 32.95
C VAL A 369 13.64 -3.82 33.98
N ARG A 370 14.65 -4.62 33.62
CA ARG A 370 15.28 -5.63 34.49
C ARG A 370 15.64 -5.11 35.89
N LYS A 371 16.18 -3.88 35.97
CA LYS A 371 16.60 -3.26 37.23
C LYS A 371 15.41 -2.81 38.06
N ALA A 372 14.36 -2.30 37.42
CA ALA A 372 13.11 -1.96 38.10
C ALA A 372 12.44 -3.21 38.66
N VAL A 373 12.42 -4.32 37.91
CA VAL A 373 11.92 -5.62 38.39
C VAL A 373 12.72 -6.12 39.60
N GLU A 374 14.05 -6.04 39.56
CA GLU A 374 14.91 -6.41 40.69
C GLU A 374 14.62 -5.54 41.92
N ASN A 375 14.58 -4.21 41.76
CA ASN A 375 14.29 -3.28 42.84
C ASN A 375 12.91 -3.55 43.46
N ILE A 376 11.87 -3.70 42.65
CA ILE A 376 10.53 -4.03 43.12
C ILE A 376 10.52 -5.37 43.88
N ALA A 377 11.23 -6.38 43.38
CA ALA A 377 11.31 -7.68 44.04
C ALA A 377 12.06 -7.64 45.39
N LEU A 378 13.05 -6.76 45.53
CA LEU A 378 13.83 -6.55 46.75
C LEU A 378 13.07 -5.71 47.79
N ASP A 379 12.44 -4.62 47.34
CA ASP A 379 11.82 -3.59 48.19
C ASP A 379 10.40 -3.97 48.62
N ASP A 380 9.48 -4.11 47.65
CA ASP A 380 8.08 -4.44 47.90
C ASP A 380 7.50 -5.30 46.77
N ILE A 381 7.72 -6.60 46.91
CA ILE A 381 7.25 -7.60 45.96
C ILE A 381 5.71 -7.70 45.89
N ALA A 382 4.96 -7.10 46.82
CA ALA A 382 3.50 -7.08 46.75
C ALA A 382 2.97 -6.19 45.61
N ARG A 383 3.83 -5.31 45.06
CA ARG A 383 3.53 -4.52 43.85
C ARG A 383 3.40 -5.36 42.59
N LEU A 384 3.92 -6.59 42.57
CA LEU A 384 3.80 -7.52 41.45
C LEU A 384 2.66 -8.52 41.69
N PRO A 385 1.76 -8.75 40.72
CA PRO A 385 0.77 -9.82 40.78
C PRO A 385 1.43 -11.21 40.94
N ALA A 386 0.80 -12.09 41.71
CA ALA A 386 1.34 -13.43 41.99
C ALA A 386 1.56 -14.27 40.73
N ASP A 387 0.64 -14.18 39.76
CA ASP A 387 0.73 -14.88 38.47
C ASP A 387 1.90 -14.37 37.60
N TRP A 388 2.43 -13.17 37.85
CA TRP A 388 3.54 -12.59 37.09
C TRP A 388 4.91 -13.10 37.56
N ILE A 389 5.00 -13.60 38.79
CA ILE A 389 6.26 -14.04 39.39
C ILE A 389 6.90 -15.19 38.59
N LYS A 390 6.11 -16.17 38.16
CA LYS A 390 6.62 -17.31 37.38
C LYS A 390 7.22 -16.89 36.03
N PRO A 391 6.49 -16.20 35.14
CA PRO A 391 7.05 -15.77 33.85
C PRO A 391 8.24 -14.82 34.01
N LEU A 392 8.23 -13.91 34.99
CA LEU A 392 9.38 -13.03 35.26
C LEU A 392 10.59 -13.82 35.77
N ALA A 393 10.38 -14.79 36.68
CA ALA A 393 11.47 -15.63 37.19
C ALA A 393 12.06 -16.52 36.08
N ARG A 394 11.23 -17.00 35.15
CA ARG A 394 11.68 -17.71 33.97
C ARG A 394 12.55 -16.81 33.08
N MET A 395 12.04 -15.63 32.72
CA MET A 395 12.73 -14.66 31.86
C MET A 395 14.08 -14.23 32.48
N ALA A 396 14.08 -13.91 33.78
CA ALA A 396 15.30 -13.59 34.52
C ALA A 396 16.30 -14.76 34.50
N GLY A 397 15.83 -16.01 34.65
CA GLY A 397 16.68 -17.19 34.55
C GLY A 397 17.28 -17.41 33.16
N GLU A 398 16.52 -17.17 32.09
CA GLU A 398 16.97 -17.24 30.69
C GLU A 398 18.06 -16.18 30.41
N HIS A 399 17.98 -15.02 31.07
CA HIS A 399 18.97 -13.94 30.97
C HIS A 399 20.10 -13.95 32.01
N HIS A 400 20.23 -15.02 32.80
CA HIS A 400 21.26 -15.17 33.84
C HIS A 400 21.16 -14.16 35.00
N ASP A 401 19.98 -13.55 35.20
CA ASP A 401 19.68 -12.62 36.29
C ASP A 401 19.29 -13.38 37.56
N TYR A 402 20.19 -14.25 38.03
CA TYR A 402 19.89 -15.21 39.10
C TYR A 402 19.51 -14.55 40.43
N ASN A 403 20.05 -13.36 40.74
CA ASN A 403 19.67 -12.62 41.94
C ASN A 403 18.20 -12.18 41.87
N THR A 404 17.75 -11.71 40.70
CA THR A 404 16.35 -11.35 40.45
C THR A 404 15.44 -12.56 40.59
N VAL A 405 15.85 -13.74 40.07
CA VAL A 405 15.09 -15.00 40.28
C VAL A 405 14.91 -15.31 41.77
N LEU A 406 15.98 -15.19 42.57
CA LEU A 406 15.91 -15.44 44.00
C LEU A 406 15.06 -14.40 44.73
N ALA A 407 15.12 -13.13 44.33
CA ALA A 407 14.28 -12.07 44.89
C ALA A 407 12.80 -12.30 44.59
N LEU A 408 12.45 -12.59 43.33
CA LEU A 408 11.08 -12.84 42.87
C LEU A 408 10.43 -14.05 43.58
N THR A 409 11.20 -15.12 43.78
CA THR A 409 10.68 -16.38 44.33
C THR A 409 10.74 -16.45 45.87
N ARG A 410 11.36 -15.46 46.52
CA ARG A 410 11.54 -15.41 47.99
C ARG A 410 10.20 -15.46 48.72
N ASN A 411 10.05 -16.41 49.65
CA ASN A 411 8.86 -16.59 50.49
C ASN A 411 7.54 -16.69 49.69
N PHE A 412 7.57 -17.11 48.42
CA PHE A 412 6.38 -17.15 47.58
C PHE A 412 5.28 -18.06 48.15
N ALA A 413 5.61 -19.25 48.65
CA ALA A 413 4.62 -20.15 49.26
C ALA A 413 4.01 -19.61 50.56
N GLN A 414 4.75 -18.78 51.31
CA GLN A 414 4.23 -18.17 52.53
C GLN A 414 3.23 -17.06 52.21
N ARG A 415 3.52 -16.25 51.18
CA ARG A 415 2.68 -15.14 50.72
C ARG A 415 1.45 -15.60 49.94
N HIS A 416 1.59 -16.65 49.12
CA HIS A 416 0.53 -17.15 48.24
C HIS A 416 0.30 -18.65 48.47
N LYS A 417 -0.24 -18.99 49.65
CA LYS A 417 -0.53 -20.38 50.03
C LYS A 417 -1.45 -21.04 49.00
N GLY A 418 -1.07 -22.22 48.51
CA GLY A 418 -1.86 -23.00 47.54
C GLY A 418 -1.81 -22.50 46.09
N HIS A 419 -0.95 -21.54 45.75
CA HIS A 419 -0.82 -21.09 44.36
C HIS A 419 -0.26 -22.20 43.46
N LYS A 420 -0.83 -22.34 42.26
CA LYS A 420 -0.47 -23.37 41.25
C LYS A 420 1.03 -23.36 40.89
N ASP A 421 1.66 -22.19 40.92
CA ASP A 421 3.03 -21.99 40.45
C ASP A 421 4.12 -22.13 41.54
N ILE A 422 3.76 -22.56 42.76
CA ILE A 422 4.72 -22.72 43.86
C ILE A 422 5.89 -23.63 43.44
N LEU A 423 5.59 -24.83 42.93
CA LEU A 423 6.62 -25.80 42.56
C LEU A 423 7.59 -25.27 41.50
N GLU A 424 7.06 -24.60 40.47
CA GLU A 424 7.88 -24.07 39.38
C GLU A 424 8.75 -22.90 39.82
N ASN A 425 8.21 -22.00 40.64
CA ASN A 425 8.96 -20.87 41.20
C ASN A 425 10.15 -21.35 42.04
N TYR A 426 9.94 -22.32 42.92
CA TYR A 426 11.05 -22.88 43.72
C TYR A 426 12.01 -23.73 42.89
N TYR A 427 11.56 -24.34 41.80
CA TYR A 427 12.47 -24.99 40.86
C TYR A 427 13.39 -23.98 40.16
N PHE A 428 12.87 -22.83 39.73
CA PHE A 428 13.70 -21.73 39.22
C PHE A 428 14.67 -21.20 40.28
N ALA A 429 14.21 -21.05 41.54
CA ALA A 429 15.06 -20.65 42.65
C ALA A 429 16.21 -21.65 42.88
N ALA A 430 15.95 -22.96 42.85
CA ALA A 430 16.97 -23.99 43.00
C ALA A 430 18.03 -23.91 41.89
N ARG A 431 17.62 -23.71 40.63
CA ARG A 431 18.55 -23.51 39.52
C ARG A 431 19.39 -22.25 39.68
N ALA A 432 18.79 -21.15 40.16
CA ALA A 432 19.52 -19.92 40.45
C ALA A 432 20.53 -20.08 41.61
N LEU A 433 20.17 -20.83 42.66
CA LEU A 433 21.09 -21.16 43.76
C LEU A 433 22.31 -21.95 43.28
N ASP A 434 22.11 -22.95 42.42
CA ASP A 434 23.21 -23.72 41.83
C ASP A 434 24.16 -22.83 41.03
N LYS A 435 23.60 -21.96 40.17
CA LYS A 435 24.38 -21.04 39.33
C LYS A 435 25.09 -19.94 40.09
N THR A 436 24.61 -19.59 41.28
CA THR A 436 25.25 -18.63 42.20
C THR A 436 26.22 -19.31 43.19
N GLY A 437 26.54 -20.59 43.00
CA GLY A 437 27.52 -21.32 43.82
C GLY A 437 26.97 -21.88 45.14
N LYS A 438 25.66 -21.76 45.41
CA LYS A 438 24.97 -22.28 46.60
C LYS A 438 24.41 -23.68 46.33
N ARG A 439 25.27 -24.58 45.83
CA ARG A 439 24.89 -25.91 45.33
C ARG A 439 24.19 -26.77 46.39
N ASP A 440 24.65 -26.76 47.64
CA ASP A 440 24.03 -27.53 48.72
C ASP A 440 22.59 -27.08 49.00
N GLN A 441 22.36 -25.76 48.96
CA GLN A 441 21.01 -25.19 49.14
C GLN A 441 20.10 -25.57 47.96
N ALA A 442 20.64 -25.59 46.74
CA ALA A 442 19.92 -26.05 45.56
C ALA A 442 19.51 -27.53 45.70
N LEU A 443 20.42 -28.41 46.10
CA LEU A 443 20.14 -29.84 46.33
C LEU A 443 19.07 -30.04 47.41
N HIS A 444 19.18 -29.32 48.53
CA HIS A 444 18.20 -29.38 49.60
C HIS A 444 16.81 -28.94 49.13
N LEU A 445 16.72 -27.83 48.39
CA LEU A 445 15.46 -27.31 47.85
C LEU A 445 14.83 -28.28 46.84
N LEU A 446 15.61 -28.86 45.93
CA LEU A 446 15.12 -29.87 44.97
C LEU A 446 14.60 -31.12 45.69
N ALA A 447 15.30 -31.61 46.72
CA ALA A 447 14.84 -32.75 47.52
C ALA A 447 13.50 -32.46 48.23
N GLN A 448 13.35 -31.26 48.79
CA GLN A 448 12.09 -30.82 49.40
C GLN A 448 10.95 -30.79 48.38
N LEU A 449 11.18 -30.30 47.16
CA LEU A 449 10.16 -30.26 46.11
C LEU A 449 9.71 -31.66 45.69
N ILE A 450 10.65 -32.61 45.54
CA ILE A 450 10.33 -34.01 45.19
C ILE A 450 9.49 -34.67 46.27
N SER A 451 9.79 -34.42 47.55
CA SER A 451 9.06 -34.98 48.69
C SER A 451 7.66 -34.39 48.83
N HIS A 452 7.52 -33.08 48.64
CA HIS A 452 6.26 -32.37 48.88
C HIS A 452 5.27 -32.48 47.71
N TYR A 453 5.73 -32.78 46.49
CA TYR A 453 4.91 -32.88 45.28
C TYR A 453 5.19 -34.17 44.48
N PRO A 454 4.96 -35.37 45.05
CA PRO A 454 5.32 -36.62 44.40
C PRO A 454 4.57 -36.86 43.08
N ASP A 455 3.30 -36.45 43.00
CA ASP A 455 2.40 -36.74 41.87
C ASP A 455 2.34 -35.60 40.83
N HIS A 456 3.15 -34.55 40.96
CA HIS A 456 3.10 -33.42 40.04
C HIS A 456 3.79 -33.75 38.70
N PRO A 457 3.22 -33.37 37.53
CA PRO A 457 3.78 -33.73 36.22
C PRO A 457 5.25 -33.34 36.00
N LYS A 458 5.70 -32.23 36.61
CA LYS A 458 7.08 -31.74 36.52
C LYS A 458 8.06 -32.40 37.51
N THR A 459 7.60 -33.23 38.44
CA THR A 459 8.46 -33.83 39.47
C THR A 459 9.49 -34.80 38.89
N ALA A 460 9.17 -35.48 37.78
CA ALA A 460 10.13 -36.30 37.05
C ALA A 460 11.33 -35.47 36.55
N GLN A 461 11.06 -34.27 36.00
CA GLN A 461 12.11 -33.35 35.55
C GLN A 461 12.95 -32.85 36.73
N ILE A 462 12.32 -32.49 37.85
CA ILE A 462 13.01 -32.04 39.07
C ILE A 462 13.92 -33.14 39.62
N ARG A 463 13.46 -34.40 39.62
CA ARG A 463 14.25 -35.56 40.05
C ARG A 463 15.49 -35.76 39.19
N HIS A 464 15.34 -35.68 37.87
CA HIS A 464 16.47 -35.74 36.96
C HIS A 464 17.48 -34.61 37.20
N SER A 465 17.01 -33.37 37.40
CA SER A 465 17.87 -32.25 37.77
C SER A 465 18.60 -32.48 39.10
N TYR A 466 17.92 -33.01 40.12
CA TYR A 466 18.53 -33.36 41.40
C TYR A 466 19.65 -34.39 41.25
N GLU A 467 19.41 -35.49 40.54
CA GLU A 467 20.39 -36.56 40.31
C GLU A 467 21.63 -36.07 39.54
N LEU A 468 21.44 -35.24 38.51
CA LEU A 468 22.54 -34.63 37.77
C LEU A 468 23.42 -33.75 38.66
N LEU A 469 22.77 -32.92 39.47
CA LEU A 469 23.45 -31.96 40.35
C LEU A 469 24.19 -32.69 41.49
N GLN A 470 23.64 -33.82 41.96
CA GLN A 470 24.28 -34.69 42.94
C GLN A 470 25.52 -35.40 42.37
N LYS A 471 25.45 -35.89 41.13
CA LYS A 471 26.62 -36.48 40.43
C LYS A 471 27.76 -35.46 40.25
N GLN A 472 27.41 -34.21 39.96
CA GLN A 472 28.38 -33.12 39.82
C GLN A 472 28.98 -32.69 41.16
N ALA A 473 28.22 -32.80 42.27
CA ALA A 473 28.71 -32.54 43.61
C ALA A 473 29.63 -33.65 44.15
N ASN A 474 29.45 -34.89 43.69
CA ASN A 474 30.23 -36.06 44.08
C ASN A 474 30.75 -36.80 42.82
N PRO A 475 31.75 -36.26 42.10
CA PRO A 475 32.37 -36.99 41.00
C PRO A 475 33.02 -38.25 41.58
N LYS A 476 32.46 -39.43 41.27
CA LYS A 476 33.19 -40.68 41.50
C LYS A 476 34.51 -40.60 40.73
N PRO A 477 35.66 -40.95 41.33
CA PRO A 477 36.90 -41.05 40.57
C PRO A 477 36.69 -42.05 39.44
N GLU A 478 36.92 -41.63 38.20
CA GLU A 478 36.94 -42.50 37.04
C GLU A 478 37.98 -43.60 37.31
N GLN A 479 37.48 -44.83 37.51
CA GLN A 479 38.32 -46.01 37.42
C GLN A 479 38.67 -46.17 35.95
N GLY A 480 39.96 -45.99 35.64
CA GLY A 480 40.50 -46.25 34.31
C GLY A 480 40.20 -47.68 33.86
N ALA A 481 39.87 -47.79 32.58
CA ALA A 481 39.98 -49.00 31.77
C ALA A 481 40.51 -48.59 30.40
#